data_AF-A0A1F6GBP7-F1
#
_entry.id   AF-A0A1F6GBP7-F1
#
_cell.length_a   1.000
_cell.length_b   1.000
_cell.length_c   1.000
_cell.angle_alpha   90.00
_cell.angle_beta   90.00
_cell.angle_gamma   90.00
#
_symmetry.space_group_name_H-M   'P 1'
#
loop_
_entity.id
_entity.type
_entity.pdbx_description
1 polymer ?
#
loop_
_entity_poly.entity_id
_entity_poly.type
_entity_poly.pdbx_seq_one_letter_code
_entity_poly.pdbx_strand_id
1 'polypeptide(L)'
;MAKKKKQPKQNIKKRQTQKAQKRKQVKAKLASKQPAQKKMSMSKVKKNLKLLPALIFEPELSVLAFSPAQLKAGESAGEKTPDRIDQVADAAFLEVFVTALKAMDHRFHLERDANKNMMTQAMLYFMAQDKSPACLNQLIVSLYFNGLHKAQTGQDLEFAELNQILKNYDQEYESYLEEKSKDLSVLGQEAADEAGEEEDDSSFTPEGAFGELLADLDEWAAESELSSEQQEQLLVDLTLLLDDYASEKGWSELAELTPARVKNFRDGWFVRQMSPTDQDKTLMDHSLSTFFGSPLAMERLGSKNCVDILSQLG
;
A
#
# COMPACT_ATOMS: atom_id res chain seq x y z
N MET A 1 63.73 30.20 22.42
CA MET A 1 62.93 28.97 22.29
C MET A 1 61.91 28.90 23.42
N ALA A 2 60.62 29.16 23.15
CA ALA A 2 59.54 28.86 24.11
C ALA A 2 58.28 28.48 23.32
N LYS A 3 57.89 27.20 23.38
CA LYS A 3 56.77 26.60 22.65
C LYS A 3 55.43 27.08 23.23
N LYS A 4 54.56 27.70 22.42
CA LYS A 4 53.17 28.00 22.78
C LYS A 4 52.34 26.71 22.88
N LYS A 5 51.85 26.37 24.07
CA LYS A 5 50.89 25.26 24.31
C LYS A 5 49.52 25.62 23.73
N LYS A 6 48.97 24.76 22.86
CA LYS A 6 47.58 24.83 22.36
C LYS A 6 46.59 24.44 23.46
N GLN A 7 45.55 25.24 23.69
CA GLN A 7 44.43 24.89 24.58
C GLN A 7 43.45 23.90 23.91
N PRO A 8 42.79 23.01 24.69
CA PRO A 8 42.05 21.85 24.15
C PRO A 8 40.59 22.15 23.74
N LYS A 9 40.07 21.24 22.91
CA LYS A 9 38.80 21.20 22.15
C LYS A 9 37.50 21.15 22.98
N GLN A 10 37.36 21.89 24.08
CA GLN A 10 36.16 21.82 24.94
C GLN A 10 34.99 22.75 24.53
N ASN A 11 35.22 23.76 23.68
CA ASN A 11 34.19 24.75 23.33
C ASN A 11 33.27 24.36 22.15
N ILE A 12 33.57 23.28 21.41
CA ILE A 12 32.78 22.89 20.22
C ILE A 12 31.48 22.18 20.64
N LYS A 13 31.53 21.29 21.64
CA LYS A 13 30.34 20.55 22.13
C LYS A 13 29.28 21.49 22.72
N LYS A 14 29.69 22.52 23.49
CA LYS A 14 28.77 23.55 24.02
C LYS A 14 28.10 24.38 22.93
N ARG A 15 28.82 24.62 21.81
CA ARG A 15 28.29 25.40 20.67
C ARG A 15 27.33 24.57 19.82
N GLN A 16 27.53 23.25 19.72
CA GLN A 16 26.60 22.32 19.06
C GLN A 16 25.30 22.13 19.85
N THR A 17 25.37 21.95 21.18
CA THR A 17 24.17 21.78 22.02
C THR A 17 23.30 23.04 22.05
N GLN A 18 23.90 24.24 22.11
CA GLN A 18 23.16 25.51 21.99
C GLN A 18 22.52 25.71 20.62
N LYS A 19 23.18 25.28 19.52
CA LYS A 19 22.59 25.32 18.18
C LYS A 19 21.42 24.34 18.04
N ALA A 20 21.52 23.14 18.60
CA ALA A 20 20.45 22.14 18.60
C ALA A 20 19.22 22.63 19.40
N GLN A 21 19.44 23.26 20.56
CA GLN A 21 18.35 23.84 21.36
C GLN A 21 17.67 25.03 20.66
N LYS A 22 18.43 25.94 20.02
CA LYS A 22 17.84 27.01 19.21
C LYS A 22 17.03 26.47 18.02
N ARG A 23 17.50 25.42 17.34
CA ARG A 23 16.75 24.76 16.26
C ARG A 23 15.44 24.13 16.76
N LYS A 24 15.44 23.47 17.92
CA LYS A 24 14.21 22.92 18.53
C LYS A 24 13.19 24.01 18.88
N GLN A 25 13.65 25.15 19.42
CA GLN A 25 12.75 26.27 19.77
C GLN A 25 12.18 26.98 18.53
N VAL A 26 12.96 27.10 17.46
CA VAL A 26 12.47 27.67 16.18
C VAL A 26 11.49 26.71 15.50
N LYS A 27 11.76 25.38 15.50
CA LYS A 27 10.82 24.38 14.99
C LYS A 27 9.49 24.37 15.78
N ALA A 28 9.54 24.48 17.11
CA ALA A 28 8.33 24.57 17.94
C ALA A 28 7.50 25.83 17.66
N LYS A 29 8.15 26.98 17.43
CA LYS A 29 7.48 28.24 17.06
C LYS A 29 6.95 28.28 15.62
N LEU A 30 7.55 27.51 14.71
CA LEU A 30 7.04 27.33 13.35
C LEU A 30 5.84 26.37 13.33
N ALA A 31 5.92 25.27 14.08
CA ALA A 31 4.84 24.30 14.21
C ALA A 31 3.57 24.91 14.84
N SER A 32 3.71 25.88 15.75
CA SER A 32 2.56 26.58 16.35
C SER A 32 1.91 27.62 15.42
N LYS A 33 2.47 27.88 14.22
CA LYS A 33 1.97 28.87 13.25
C LYS A 33 1.36 28.26 11.99
N GLN A 34 1.48 26.95 11.79
CA GLN A 34 0.78 26.25 10.72
C GLN A 34 -0.65 25.93 11.17
N PRO A 35 -1.69 26.12 10.33
CA PRO A 35 -3.01 25.60 10.64
C PRO A 35 -2.85 24.08 10.79
N ALA A 36 -3.22 23.56 11.96
CA ALA A 36 -3.14 22.13 12.23
C ALA A 36 -4.02 21.39 11.22
N GLN A 37 -3.42 20.87 10.13
CA GLN A 37 -4.02 19.75 9.43
C GLN A 37 -4.17 18.68 10.50
N LYS A 38 -5.43 18.40 10.89
CA LYS A 38 -5.77 17.33 11.82
C LYS A 38 -5.32 16.02 11.17
N LYS A 39 -4.06 15.64 11.32
CA LYS A 39 -3.61 14.26 11.08
C LYS A 39 -4.52 13.40 11.93
N MET A 40 -5.40 12.64 11.28
CA MET A 40 -6.32 11.78 12.00
C MET A 40 -5.51 10.78 12.82
N SER A 41 -5.87 10.64 14.09
CA SER A 41 -5.23 9.65 14.96
C SER A 41 -5.44 8.26 14.34
N MET A 42 -4.40 7.43 14.30
CA MET A 42 -4.50 6.02 13.91
C MET A 42 -5.54 5.25 14.73
N SER A 43 -5.80 5.68 15.97
CA SER A 43 -6.89 5.15 16.80
C SER A 43 -8.27 5.41 16.17
N LYS A 44 -8.46 6.59 15.58
CA LYS A 44 -9.69 6.99 14.90
C LYS A 44 -9.88 6.21 13.60
N VAL A 45 -8.81 6.01 12.82
CA VAL A 45 -8.84 5.17 11.62
C VAL A 45 -9.24 3.74 11.98
N LYS A 46 -8.56 3.11 12.95
CA LYS A 46 -8.90 1.75 13.41
C LYS A 46 -10.34 1.64 13.92
N LYS A 47 -10.85 2.64 14.64
CA LYS A 47 -12.25 2.65 15.10
C LYS A 47 -13.22 2.72 13.93
N ASN A 48 -12.94 3.55 12.94
CA ASN A 48 -13.79 3.67 11.75
C ASN A 48 -13.74 2.39 10.92
N LEU A 49 -12.59 1.75 10.73
CA LEU A 49 -12.51 0.47 10.01
C LEU A 49 -13.34 -0.63 10.69
N LYS A 50 -13.40 -0.67 12.03
CA LYS A 50 -14.29 -1.59 12.75
C LYS A 50 -15.78 -1.32 12.55
N LEU A 51 -16.14 -0.12 12.11
CA LEU A 51 -17.51 0.30 11.85
C LEU A 51 -17.87 0.22 10.36
N LEU A 52 -16.94 -0.22 9.49
CA LEU A 52 -17.21 -0.40 8.06
C LEU A 52 -18.49 -1.20 7.80
N PRO A 53 -18.72 -2.37 8.45
CA PRO A 53 -19.93 -3.15 8.19
C PRO A 53 -21.23 -2.42 8.49
N ALA A 54 -21.21 -1.36 9.32
CA ALA A 54 -22.41 -0.57 9.60
C ALA A 54 -22.91 0.21 8.37
N LEU A 55 -22.06 0.43 7.36
CA LEU A 55 -22.46 1.12 6.14
C LEU A 55 -23.54 0.37 5.35
N ILE A 56 -23.69 -0.96 5.51
CA ILE A 56 -24.74 -1.70 4.78
C ILE A 56 -26.16 -1.24 5.13
N PHE A 57 -26.33 -0.61 6.30
CA PHE A 57 -27.62 -0.10 6.77
C PHE A 57 -27.93 1.30 6.23
N GLU A 58 -27.02 1.91 5.47
CA GLU A 58 -27.28 3.15 4.78
C GLU A 58 -28.29 2.91 3.64
N PRO A 59 -29.14 3.90 3.32
CA PRO A 59 -30.23 3.73 2.37
C PRO A 59 -29.76 3.29 0.97
N GLU A 60 -28.56 3.70 0.54
CA GLU A 60 -28.02 3.32 -0.77
C GLU A 60 -27.60 1.85 -0.84
N LEU A 61 -27.10 1.27 0.25
CA LEU A 61 -26.65 -0.13 0.29
C LEU A 61 -27.75 -1.08 0.75
N SER A 62 -28.67 -0.64 1.60
CA SER A 62 -29.78 -1.48 2.08
C SER A 62 -30.71 -1.96 0.96
N VAL A 63 -30.74 -1.24 -0.17
CA VAL A 63 -31.49 -1.61 -1.38
C VAL A 63 -30.77 -2.68 -2.21
N LEU A 64 -29.45 -2.84 -2.06
CA LEU A 64 -28.63 -3.79 -2.83
C LEU A 64 -28.64 -5.21 -2.27
N ALA A 65 -29.73 -5.62 -1.63
CA ALA A 65 -29.85 -6.96 -1.09
C ALA A 65 -29.80 -8.02 -2.21
N PHE A 66 -29.02 -9.07 -2.02
CA PHE A 66 -29.02 -10.22 -2.92
C PHE A 66 -30.38 -10.89 -2.94
N SER A 67 -30.88 -11.20 -4.14
CA SER A 67 -32.15 -11.90 -4.28
C SER A 67 -32.03 -13.35 -3.77
N PRO A 68 -33.14 -13.96 -3.29
CA PRO A 68 -33.13 -15.37 -2.89
C PRO A 68 -32.71 -16.32 -4.02
N ALA A 69 -32.92 -15.92 -5.29
CA ALA A 69 -32.47 -16.69 -6.45
C ALA A 69 -30.94 -16.63 -6.61
N GLN A 70 -30.34 -15.45 -6.44
CA GLN A 70 -28.88 -15.29 -6.46
C GLN A 70 -28.22 -16.07 -5.31
N LEU A 71 -28.76 -15.97 -4.09
CA LEU A 71 -28.21 -16.69 -2.94
C LEU A 71 -28.24 -18.22 -3.14
N LYS A 72 -29.36 -18.76 -3.64
CA LYS A 72 -29.45 -20.20 -3.98
C LYS A 72 -28.53 -20.62 -5.12
N ALA A 73 -28.33 -19.76 -6.11
CA ALA A 73 -27.38 -20.01 -7.19
C ALA A 73 -25.94 -20.08 -6.66
N GLY A 74 -25.58 -19.19 -5.72
CA GLY A 74 -24.30 -19.23 -5.01
C GLY A 74 -24.12 -20.53 -4.21
N GLU A 75 -25.10 -20.92 -3.41
CA GLU A 75 -25.08 -22.18 -2.65
C GLU A 75 -24.87 -23.44 -3.52
N SER A 76 -25.31 -23.39 -4.78
CA SER A 76 -25.20 -24.50 -5.73
C SER A 76 -23.89 -24.52 -6.50
N ALA A 77 -23.12 -23.43 -6.49
CA ALA A 77 -21.96 -23.22 -7.36
C ALA A 77 -20.60 -23.31 -6.64
N GLY A 78 -20.56 -23.12 -5.32
CA GLY A 78 -19.32 -23.16 -4.53
C GLY A 78 -19.45 -23.98 -3.26
N GLU A 79 -18.46 -24.83 -2.97
CA GLU A 79 -18.45 -25.63 -1.74
C GLU A 79 -18.20 -24.75 -0.50
N LYS A 80 -17.30 -23.76 -0.62
CA LYS A 80 -16.86 -22.88 0.47
C LYS A 80 -17.52 -21.49 0.36
N THR A 81 -17.71 -20.84 1.50
CA THR A 81 -18.39 -19.52 1.59
C THR A 81 -17.74 -18.42 0.73
N PRO A 82 -16.39 -18.29 0.65
CA PRO A 82 -15.76 -17.27 -0.19
C PRO A 82 -16.11 -17.40 -1.68
N ASP A 83 -16.10 -18.62 -2.23
CA ASP A 83 -16.45 -18.87 -3.63
C ASP A 83 -17.92 -18.52 -3.92
N ARG A 84 -18.82 -18.80 -2.97
CA ARG A 84 -20.24 -18.44 -3.09
C ARG A 84 -20.44 -16.93 -3.16
N ILE A 85 -19.66 -16.17 -2.38
CA ILE A 85 -19.71 -14.71 -2.38
C ILE A 85 -19.22 -14.16 -3.72
N ASP A 86 -18.08 -14.63 -4.22
CA ASP A 86 -17.54 -14.21 -5.51
C ASP A 86 -18.49 -14.54 -6.68
N GLN A 87 -19.19 -15.68 -6.61
CA GLN A 87 -20.16 -16.06 -7.64
C GLN A 87 -21.41 -15.18 -7.63
N VAL A 88 -21.87 -14.77 -6.45
CA VAL A 88 -23.10 -13.99 -6.28
C VAL A 88 -22.86 -12.50 -6.51
N ALA A 89 -21.65 -12.01 -6.21
CA ALA A 89 -21.20 -10.65 -6.48
C ALA A 89 -20.62 -10.53 -7.90
N ASP A 90 -21.47 -10.79 -8.90
CA ASP A 90 -21.09 -10.70 -10.31
C ASP A 90 -20.75 -9.26 -10.75
N ALA A 91 -20.19 -9.11 -11.95
CA ALA A 91 -19.77 -7.81 -12.48
C ALA A 91 -20.91 -6.79 -12.50
N ALA A 92 -22.15 -7.22 -12.80
CA ALA A 92 -23.31 -6.33 -12.82
C ALA A 92 -23.65 -5.82 -11.41
N PHE A 93 -23.59 -6.69 -10.40
CA PHE A 93 -23.73 -6.30 -9.01
C PHE A 93 -22.63 -5.33 -8.57
N LEU A 94 -21.36 -5.61 -8.91
CA LEU A 94 -20.23 -4.76 -8.53
C LEU A 94 -20.34 -3.34 -9.11
N GLU A 95 -20.82 -3.19 -10.35
CA GLU A 95 -21.05 -1.87 -10.96
C GLU A 95 -22.11 -1.07 -10.20
N VAL A 96 -23.21 -1.71 -9.81
CA VAL A 96 -24.28 -1.08 -9.03
C VAL A 96 -23.79 -0.74 -7.62
N PHE A 97 -23.02 -1.64 -7.00
CA PHE A 97 -22.40 -1.43 -5.69
C PHE A 97 -21.45 -0.24 -5.68
N VAL A 98 -20.56 -0.13 -6.67
CA VAL A 98 -19.65 1.02 -6.82
C VAL A 98 -20.44 2.31 -7.04
N THR A 99 -21.54 2.26 -7.79
CA THR A 99 -22.41 3.41 -8.01
C THR A 99 -23.05 3.88 -6.69
N ALA A 100 -23.52 2.95 -5.85
CA ALA A 100 -24.07 3.27 -4.53
C ALA A 100 -23.00 3.87 -3.60
N LEU A 101 -21.77 3.32 -3.60
CA LEU A 101 -20.66 3.90 -2.82
C LEU A 101 -20.32 5.33 -3.26
N LYS A 102 -20.33 5.63 -4.56
CA LYS A 102 -20.11 7.00 -5.06
C LYS A 102 -21.22 7.96 -4.61
N ALA A 103 -22.47 7.50 -4.61
CA ALA A 103 -23.59 8.29 -4.10
C ALA A 103 -23.46 8.60 -2.60
N MET A 104 -23.06 7.60 -1.81
CA MET A 104 -22.78 7.76 -0.37
C MET A 104 -21.61 8.71 -0.11
N ASP A 105 -20.52 8.60 -0.86
CA ASP A 105 -19.35 9.49 -0.71
C ASP A 105 -19.77 10.95 -0.91
N HIS A 106 -20.52 11.22 -1.99
CA HIS A 106 -21.08 12.54 -2.27
C HIS A 106 -22.00 13.04 -1.13
N ARG A 107 -22.91 12.19 -0.64
CA ARG A 107 -23.81 12.54 0.48
C ARG A 107 -23.05 12.86 1.76
N PHE A 108 -22.13 11.98 2.20
CA PHE A 108 -21.36 12.21 3.42
C PHE A 108 -20.42 13.40 3.32
N HIS A 109 -19.95 13.73 2.11
CA HIS A 109 -19.20 14.95 1.88
C HIS A 109 -20.07 16.20 2.15
N LEU A 110 -21.31 16.23 1.63
CA LEU A 110 -22.27 17.32 1.88
C LEU A 110 -22.69 17.43 3.35
N GLU A 111 -22.91 16.29 4.01
CA GLU A 111 -23.27 16.21 5.43
C GLU A 111 -22.09 16.52 6.36
N ARG A 112 -20.86 16.59 5.83
CA ARG A 112 -19.60 16.75 6.58
C ARG A 112 -19.34 15.61 7.58
N ASP A 113 -19.84 14.41 7.31
CA ASP A 113 -19.51 13.21 8.10
C ASP A 113 -18.16 12.65 7.67
N ALA A 114 -17.10 13.17 8.29
CA ALA A 114 -15.73 12.75 7.99
C ALA A 114 -15.44 11.26 8.29
N ASN A 115 -16.22 10.60 9.16
CA ASN A 115 -15.97 9.20 9.49
C ASN A 115 -16.54 8.28 8.42
N LYS A 116 -17.82 8.48 8.05
CA LYS A 116 -18.48 7.67 7.02
C LYS A 116 -17.94 7.97 5.63
N ASN A 117 -17.60 9.23 5.35
CA ASN A 117 -16.92 9.59 4.11
C ASN A 117 -15.58 8.84 3.96
N MET A 118 -14.75 8.79 5.01
CA MET A 118 -13.50 8.04 4.99
C MET A 118 -13.70 6.53 4.78
N MET A 119 -14.69 5.93 5.45
CA MET A 119 -15.02 4.51 5.26
C MET A 119 -15.46 4.23 3.82
N THR A 120 -16.28 5.10 3.24
CA THR A 120 -16.75 4.96 1.85
C THR A 120 -15.61 5.12 0.85
N GLN A 121 -14.71 6.07 1.07
CA GLN A 121 -13.52 6.26 0.23
C GLN A 121 -12.56 5.07 0.30
N ALA A 122 -12.39 4.47 1.48
CA ALA A 122 -11.58 3.25 1.63
C ALA A 122 -12.16 2.09 0.79
N MET A 123 -13.48 1.96 0.74
CA MET A 123 -14.15 0.94 -0.07
C MET A 123 -14.08 1.25 -1.57
N LEU A 124 -14.22 2.51 -1.98
CA LEU A 124 -14.01 2.91 -3.37
C LEU A 124 -12.58 2.66 -3.83
N TYR A 125 -11.59 2.92 -2.96
CA TYR A 125 -10.20 2.60 -3.23
C TYR A 125 -9.98 1.10 -3.38
N PHE A 126 -10.54 0.28 -2.50
CA PHE A 126 -10.49 -1.18 -2.59
C PHE A 126 -11.09 -1.68 -3.91
N MET A 127 -12.27 -1.18 -4.29
CA MET A 127 -12.94 -1.56 -5.54
C MET A 127 -12.22 -1.08 -6.81
N ALA A 128 -11.30 -0.12 -6.71
CA ALA A 128 -10.51 0.37 -7.83
C ALA A 128 -9.23 -0.44 -8.06
N GLN A 129 -8.88 -1.36 -7.15
CA GLN A 129 -7.76 -2.27 -7.34
C GLN A 129 -8.13 -3.34 -8.37
N ASP A 130 -7.30 -3.51 -9.38
CA ASP A 130 -7.51 -4.55 -10.39
C ASP A 130 -7.41 -5.94 -9.71
N LYS A 131 -8.44 -6.77 -9.93
CA LYS A 131 -8.52 -8.20 -9.53
C LYS A 131 -8.76 -8.50 -8.04
N SER A 132 -9.19 -7.56 -7.20
CA SER A 132 -9.59 -7.90 -5.82
C SER A 132 -10.87 -8.75 -5.81
N PRO A 133 -10.86 -9.98 -5.25
CA PRO A 133 -12.07 -10.79 -5.09
C PRO A 133 -13.14 -10.07 -4.26
N ALA A 134 -14.41 -10.28 -4.60
CA ALA A 134 -15.52 -9.69 -3.89
C ALA A 134 -15.63 -10.24 -2.45
N CYS A 135 -15.20 -11.48 -2.24
CA CYS A 135 -15.13 -12.14 -0.94
C CYS A 135 -14.15 -11.49 0.06
N LEU A 136 -13.25 -10.63 -0.40
CA LEU A 136 -12.38 -9.80 0.46
C LEU A 136 -13.02 -8.48 0.88
N ASN A 137 -14.08 -8.03 0.19
CA ASN A 137 -14.74 -6.79 0.53
C ASN A 137 -15.73 -7.02 1.68
N GLN A 138 -15.38 -6.55 2.88
CA GLN A 138 -16.21 -6.71 4.07
C GLN A 138 -17.65 -6.19 3.89
N LEU A 139 -17.92 -5.18 3.06
CA LEU A 139 -19.29 -4.73 2.80
C LEU A 139 -20.06 -5.73 1.94
N ILE A 140 -19.43 -6.32 0.93
CA ILE A 140 -20.07 -7.32 0.07
C ILE A 140 -20.36 -8.58 0.89
N VAL A 141 -19.38 -9.04 1.68
CA VAL A 141 -19.56 -10.15 2.63
C VAL A 141 -20.71 -9.86 3.60
N SER A 142 -20.77 -8.63 4.11
CA SER A 142 -21.86 -8.20 5.01
C SER A 142 -23.23 -8.21 4.33
N LEU A 143 -23.33 -7.72 3.10
CA LEU A 143 -24.55 -7.76 2.29
C LEU A 143 -24.99 -9.20 2.00
N TYR A 144 -24.04 -10.11 1.78
CA TYR A 144 -24.30 -11.53 1.56
C TYR A 144 -24.92 -12.18 2.78
N PHE A 145 -24.29 -12.06 3.96
CA PHE A 145 -24.84 -12.63 5.19
C PHE A 145 -26.16 -11.98 5.61
N ASN A 146 -26.31 -10.67 5.41
CA ASN A 146 -27.59 -10.00 5.64
C ASN A 146 -28.68 -10.55 4.70
N GLY A 147 -28.34 -10.78 3.43
CA GLY A 147 -29.25 -11.41 2.45
C GLY A 147 -29.67 -12.82 2.87
N LEU A 148 -28.73 -13.66 3.31
CA LEU A 148 -29.04 -15.02 3.81
C LEU A 148 -29.97 -14.98 5.02
N HIS A 149 -29.66 -14.13 6.00
CA HIS A 149 -30.48 -13.99 7.19
C HIS A 149 -31.88 -13.50 6.84
N LYS A 150 -31.98 -12.45 6.02
CA LYS A 150 -33.26 -11.88 5.57
C LYS A 150 -34.09 -12.87 4.78
N ALA A 151 -33.47 -13.74 3.98
CA ALA A 151 -34.17 -14.82 3.28
C ALA A 151 -34.78 -15.86 4.23
N GLN A 152 -34.19 -16.04 5.43
CA GLN A 152 -34.65 -17.00 6.44
C GLN A 152 -35.65 -16.41 7.44
N THR A 153 -35.40 -15.18 7.93
CA THR A 153 -36.15 -14.55 9.03
C THR A 153 -37.08 -13.44 8.56
N GLY A 154 -36.90 -12.93 7.33
CA GLY A 154 -37.59 -11.77 6.81
C GLY A 154 -37.10 -10.43 7.38
N GLN A 155 -36.06 -10.44 8.21
CA GLN A 155 -35.51 -9.26 8.89
C GLN A 155 -34.04 -9.05 8.52
N ASP A 156 -33.56 -7.81 8.63
CA ASP A 156 -32.13 -7.51 8.50
C ASP A 156 -31.38 -7.92 9.78
N LEU A 157 -30.12 -8.32 9.64
CA LEU A 157 -29.24 -8.64 10.77
C LEU A 157 -29.03 -7.42 11.66
N GLU A 158 -28.98 -7.64 12.97
CA GLU A 158 -28.48 -6.61 13.87
C GLU A 158 -26.97 -6.44 13.70
N PHE A 159 -26.47 -5.21 13.89
CA PHE A 159 -25.03 -4.92 13.74
C PHE A 159 -24.15 -5.77 14.68
N ALA A 160 -24.63 -6.10 15.88
CA ALA A 160 -23.89 -6.95 16.81
C ALA A 160 -23.72 -8.38 16.29
N GLU A 161 -24.78 -8.94 15.71
CA GLU A 161 -24.79 -10.28 15.11
C GLU A 161 -23.92 -10.32 13.86
N LEU A 162 -24.02 -9.29 13.01
CA LEU A 162 -23.19 -9.14 11.81
C LEU A 162 -21.70 -9.13 12.17
N ASN A 163 -21.29 -8.38 13.18
CA ASN A 163 -19.88 -8.37 13.61
C ASN A 163 -19.39 -9.73 14.10
N GLN A 164 -20.25 -10.53 14.70
CA GLN A 164 -19.87 -11.88 15.14
C GLN A 164 -19.75 -12.82 13.93
N ILE A 165 -20.66 -12.73 12.96
CA ILE A 165 -20.59 -13.50 11.72
C ILE A 165 -19.32 -13.16 10.94
N LEU A 166 -18.99 -11.88 10.80
CA LEU A 166 -17.79 -11.45 10.08
C LEU A 166 -16.50 -11.95 10.72
N LYS A 167 -16.40 -11.97 12.05
CA LYS A 167 -15.24 -12.57 12.74
C LYS A 167 -15.09 -14.06 12.45
N ASN A 168 -16.21 -14.79 12.39
CA ASN A 168 -16.19 -16.20 12.06
C ASN A 168 -15.80 -16.40 10.59
N TYR A 169 -16.30 -15.53 9.71
CA TYR A 169 -15.92 -15.53 8.30
C TYR A 169 -14.43 -15.23 8.10
N ASP A 170 -13.85 -14.27 8.83
CA ASP A 170 -12.41 -13.97 8.76
C ASP A 170 -11.57 -15.22 9.10
N GLN A 171 -11.99 -16.00 10.12
CA GLN A 171 -11.33 -17.27 10.48
C GLN A 171 -11.51 -18.37 9.43
N GLU A 172 -12.72 -18.48 8.86
CA GLU A 172 -13.00 -19.41 7.76
C GLU A 172 -12.18 -19.04 6.51
N TYR A 173 -12.06 -17.74 6.22
CA TYR A 173 -11.30 -17.21 5.10
C TYR A 173 -9.80 -17.44 5.26
N GLU A 174 -9.25 -17.23 6.46
CA GLU A 174 -7.86 -17.60 6.79
C GLU A 174 -7.62 -19.09 6.53
N SER A 175 -8.53 -19.95 7.00
CA SER A 175 -8.45 -21.41 6.77
C SER A 175 -8.56 -21.78 5.29
N TYR A 176 -9.43 -21.09 4.55
CA TYR A 176 -9.62 -21.27 3.11
C TYR A 176 -8.39 -20.82 2.31
N LEU A 177 -7.73 -19.72 2.72
CA LEU A 177 -6.46 -19.30 2.12
C LEU A 177 -5.36 -20.30 2.42
N GLU A 178 -5.27 -20.82 3.64
CA GLU A 178 -4.33 -21.89 3.97
C GLU A 178 -4.58 -23.14 3.10
N GLU A 179 -5.84 -23.55 2.94
CA GLU A 179 -6.23 -24.68 2.08
C GLU A 179 -5.85 -24.41 0.62
N LYS A 180 -6.21 -23.25 0.05
CA LYS A 180 -5.80 -22.89 -1.32
C LYS A 180 -4.30 -22.76 -1.50
N SER A 181 -3.58 -22.27 -0.49
CA SER A 181 -2.11 -22.20 -0.52
C SER A 181 -1.47 -23.58 -0.48
N LYS A 182 -2.07 -24.52 0.28
CA LYS A 182 -1.67 -25.94 0.30
C LYS A 182 -2.00 -26.61 -1.02
N ASP A 183 -3.17 -26.35 -1.61
CA ASP A 183 -3.54 -26.91 -2.91
C ASP A 183 -2.64 -26.38 -4.03
N LEU A 184 -2.25 -25.10 -3.98
CA LEU A 184 -1.24 -24.51 -4.88
C LEU A 184 0.16 -25.08 -4.64
N SER A 185 0.51 -25.36 -3.38
CA SER A 185 1.77 -26.03 -3.01
C SER A 185 1.78 -27.49 -3.46
N VAL A 186 0.65 -28.19 -3.37
CA VAL A 186 0.47 -29.57 -3.84
C VAL A 186 0.45 -29.63 -5.38
N LEU A 187 -0.22 -28.70 -6.07
CA LEU A 187 -0.13 -28.56 -7.53
C LEU A 187 1.29 -28.18 -7.98
N GLY A 188 1.98 -27.36 -7.19
CA GLY A 188 3.39 -27.04 -7.36
C GLY A 188 4.30 -28.25 -7.14
N GLN A 189 3.98 -29.11 -6.17
CA GLN A 189 4.68 -30.36 -5.90
C GLN A 189 4.39 -31.43 -6.96
N GLU A 190 3.19 -31.54 -7.50
CA GLU A 190 2.89 -32.44 -8.62
C GLU A 190 3.57 -31.98 -9.93
N ALA A 191 3.81 -30.68 -10.09
CA ALA A 191 4.66 -30.14 -11.16
C ALA A 191 6.17 -30.26 -10.86
N ALA A 192 6.57 -30.28 -9.58
CA ALA A 192 7.94 -30.46 -9.12
C ALA A 192 8.34 -31.94 -8.94
N ASP A 193 7.40 -32.88 -8.96
CA ASP A 193 7.71 -34.32 -9.05
C ASP A 193 8.29 -34.70 -10.44
N GLU A 194 8.20 -33.81 -11.44
CA GLU A 194 9.00 -33.86 -12.68
C GLU A 194 10.30 -33.02 -12.62
N ALA A 195 10.48 -32.19 -11.60
CA ALA A 195 11.62 -31.31 -11.43
C ALA A 195 12.00 -31.16 -9.95
N GLY A 196 12.77 -32.14 -9.49
CA GLY A 196 13.61 -32.18 -8.28
C GLY A 196 13.40 -31.14 -7.18
N GLU A 197 13.03 -31.66 -6.00
CA GLU A 197 13.08 -31.07 -4.66
C GLU A 197 14.14 -29.98 -4.46
N GLU A 198 13.76 -28.85 -3.86
CA GLU A 198 14.64 -28.12 -2.94
C GLU A 198 13.81 -27.43 -1.84
N GLU A 199 14.35 -27.54 -0.62
CA GLU A 199 13.73 -27.25 0.67
C GLU A 199 13.51 -25.75 0.94
N ASP A 200 12.46 -25.48 1.72
CA ASP A 200 12.11 -24.22 2.37
C ASP A 200 13.24 -23.73 3.30
N ASP A 201 13.86 -22.60 2.97
CA ASP A 201 14.46 -21.72 3.96
C ASP A 201 14.07 -20.27 3.69
N SER A 202 13.58 -19.65 4.77
CA SER A 202 13.11 -18.27 4.95
C SER A 202 14.15 -17.18 4.63
N SER A 203 14.59 -17.10 3.38
CA SER A 203 15.30 -15.95 2.84
C SER A 203 14.44 -15.28 1.79
N PHE A 204 14.20 -13.98 1.96
CA PHE A 204 13.55 -13.13 0.99
C PHE A 204 14.50 -12.98 -0.21
N THR A 205 14.54 -13.99 -1.09
CA THR A 205 15.18 -13.87 -2.40
C THR A 205 14.23 -13.07 -3.28
N PRO A 206 14.64 -11.90 -3.77
CA PRO A 206 13.74 -11.07 -4.54
C PRO A 206 13.67 -11.66 -5.95
N GLU A 207 12.55 -12.31 -6.27
CA GLU A 207 12.33 -12.92 -7.58
C GLU A 207 12.25 -11.81 -8.67
N GLY A 208 13.28 -11.71 -9.51
CA GLY A 208 13.25 -10.88 -10.73
C GLY A 208 14.38 -9.84 -10.84
N ALA A 209 14.54 -9.27 -12.04
CA ALA A 209 15.67 -8.43 -12.40
C ALA A 209 15.80 -7.13 -11.57
N PHE A 210 14.69 -6.58 -11.08
CA PHE A 210 14.67 -5.43 -10.17
C PHE A 210 15.01 -5.80 -8.72
N GLY A 211 14.68 -7.03 -8.33
CA GLY A 211 15.01 -7.59 -7.03
C GLY A 211 16.51 -7.71 -6.81
N GLU A 212 17.21 -8.32 -7.78
CA GLU A 212 18.67 -8.39 -7.76
C GLU A 212 19.31 -7.00 -7.74
N LEU A 213 18.76 -6.04 -8.50
CA LEU A 213 19.26 -4.67 -8.51
C LEU A 213 19.10 -3.97 -7.16
N LEU A 214 18.02 -4.24 -6.42
CA LEU A 214 17.81 -3.70 -5.07
C LEU A 214 18.77 -4.32 -4.05
N ALA A 215 19.08 -5.61 -4.17
CA ALA A 215 20.10 -6.25 -3.32
C ALA A 215 21.51 -5.66 -3.57
N ASP A 216 21.89 -5.49 -4.84
CA ASP A 216 23.16 -4.85 -5.20
C ASP A 216 23.21 -3.38 -4.74
N LEU A 217 22.05 -2.70 -4.76
CA LEU A 217 21.92 -1.32 -4.32
C LEU A 217 22.16 -1.17 -2.81
N ASP A 218 21.65 -2.09 -2.00
CA ASP A 218 21.88 -2.11 -0.55
C ASP A 218 23.38 -2.28 -0.24
N GLU A 219 24.05 -3.21 -0.92
CA GLU A 219 25.49 -3.43 -0.77
C GLU A 219 26.29 -2.19 -1.23
N TRP A 220 25.95 -1.64 -2.40
CA TRP A 220 26.60 -0.43 -2.92
C TRP A 220 26.38 0.79 -2.01
N ALA A 221 25.17 0.97 -1.48
CA ALA A 221 24.85 2.08 -0.59
C ALA A 221 25.69 2.01 0.69
N ALA A 222 25.88 0.81 1.25
CA ALA A 222 26.71 0.57 2.43
C ALA A 222 28.20 0.90 2.20
N GLU A 223 28.71 0.67 0.99
CA GLU A 223 30.09 0.96 0.60
C GLU A 223 30.32 2.41 0.14
N SER A 224 29.24 3.14 -0.17
CA SER A 224 29.31 4.53 -0.63
C SER A 224 29.73 5.51 0.48
N GLU A 225 30.32 6.66 0.10
CA GLU A 225 30.69 7.74 1.04
C GLU A 225 29.49 8.56 1.57
N LEU A 226 28.26 8.07 1.38
CA LEU A 226 27.05 8.72 1.85
C LEU A 226 26.95 8.65 3.38
N SER A 227 26.35 9.67 3.99
CA SER A 227 25.97 9.56 5.41
C SER A 227 24.82 8.57 5.60
N SER A 228 24.66 8.01 6.80
CA SER A 228 23.58 7.06 7.08
C SER A 228 22.18 7.60 6.74
N GLU A 229 21.94 8.89 6.99
CA GLU A 229 20.67 9.57 6.64
C GLU A 229 20.47 9.66 5.12
N GLN A 230 21.55 9.77 4.34
CA GLN A 230 21.49 9.78 2.87
C GLN A 230 21.35 8.38 2.29
N GLN A 231 21.96 7.36 2.89
CA GLN A 231 21.82 5.96 2.49
C GLN A 231 20.37 5.50 2.69
N GLU A 232 19.80 5.71 3.87
CA GLU A 232 18.40 5.37 4.16
C GLU A 232 17.44 6.08 3.20
N GLN A 233 17.65 7.38 2.94
CA GLN A 233 16.82 8.13 2.00
C GLN A 233 16.93 7.60 0.56
N LEU A 234 18.15 7.30 0.11
CA LEU A 234 18.41 6.80 -1.24
C LEU A 234 17.75 5.45 -1.47
N LEU A 235 17.86 4.53 -0.50
CA LEU A 235 17.23 3.22 -0.57
C LEU A 235 15.72 3.34 -0.63
N VAL A 236 15.11 4.12 0.27
CA VAL A 236 13.66 4.36 0.27
C VAL A 236 13.18 4.92 -1.07
N ASP A 237 13.87 5.93 -1.60
CA ASP A 237 13.48 6.57 -2.86
C ASP A 237 13.59 5.63 -4.07
N LEU A 238 14.59 4.75 -4.08
CA LEU A 238 14.80 3.79 -5.17
C LEU A 238 13.90 2.57 -5.05
N THR A 239 13.55 2.13 -3.84
CA THR A 239 12.51 1.11 -3.64
C THR A 239 11.17 1.61 -4.18
N LEU A 240 10.81 2.87 -3.98
CA LEU A 240 9.58 3.44 -4.57
C LEU A 240 9.58 3.36 -6.11
N LEU A 241 10.73 3.50 -6.76
CA LEU A 241 10.84 3.43 -8.22
C LEU A 241 10.93 2.00 -8.75
N LEU A 242 11.80 1.18 -8.16
CA LEU A 242 12.21 -0.13 -8.68
C LEU A 242 11.34 -1.27 -8.15
N ASP A 243 10.59 -1.05 -7.06
CA ASP A 243 9.61 -1.99 -6.53
C ASP A 243 8.19 -1.47 -6.75
N ASP A 244 7.73 -0.48 -5.97
CA ASP A 244 6.33 -0.05 -6.00
C ASP A 244 5.85 0.38 -7.40
N TYR A 245 6.59 1.29 -8.03
CA TYR A 245 6.21 1.80 -9.35
C TYR A 245 6.45 0.79 -10.48
N ALA A 246 7.54 0.03 -10.42
CA ALA A 246 7.83 -1.01 -11.41
C ALA A 246 6.76 -2.12 -11.37
N SER A 247 6.39 -2.56 -10.17
CA SER A 247 5.34 -3.54 -9.92
C SER A 247 3.96 -3.05 -10.37
N GLU A 248 3.57 -1.80 -10.07
CA GLU A 248 2.31 -1.22 -10.55
C GLU A 248 2.24 -1.19 -12.08
N LYS A 249 3.37 -0.98 -12.75
CA LYS A 249 3.45 -0.94 -14.20
C LYS A 249 3.74 -2.29 -14.84
N GLY A 250 3.88 -3.35 -14.05
CA GLY A 250 4.16 -4.70 -14.51
C GLY A 250 5.49 -4.83 -15.23
N TRP A 251 6.53 -4.10 -14.79
CA TRP A 251 7.86 -4.21 -15.41
C TRP A 251 8.55 -5.48 -14.95
N SER A 252 9.08 -6.24 -15.90
CA SER A 252 9.80 -7.49 -15.61
C SER A 252 11.28 -7.44 -15.97
N GLU A 253 11.70 -6.47 -16.80
CA GLU A 253 13.07 -6.36 -17.28
C GLU A 253 13.68 -4.97 -16.99
N LEU A 254 14.99 -4.94 -16.67
CA LEU A 254 15.70 -3.67 -16.45
C LEU A 254 15.71 -2.74 -17.68
N ALA A 255 15.59 -3.29 -18.89
CA ALA A 255 15.51 -2.54 -20.14
C ALA A 255 14.27 -1.62 -20.20
N GLU A 256 13.25 -1.90 -19.38
CA GLU A 256 12.05 -1.09 -19.29
C GLU A 256 12.25 0.20 -18.50
N LEU A 257 13.33 0.30 -17.72
CA LEU A 257 13.71 1.49 -16.97
C LEU A 257 14.26 2.57 -17.92
N THR A 258 13.35 3.20 -18.65
CA THR A 258 13.65 4.22 -19.67
C THR A 258 13.53 5.65 -19.11
N PRO A 259 14.19 6.65 -19.71
CA PRO A 259 14.10 8.05 -19.28
C PRO A 259 12.66 8.56 -19.15
N ALA A 260 11.81 8.23 -20.13
CA ALA A 260 10.41 8.63 -20.11
C ALA A 260 9.64 8.03 -18.91
N ARG A 261 9.94 6.78 -18.53
CA ARG A 261 9.28 6.11 -17.41
C ARG A 261 9.77 6.64 -16.05
N VAL A 262 11.06 6.93 -15.90
CA VAL A 262 11.61 7.59 -14.69
C VAL A 262 11.03 9.00 -14.54
N LYS A 263 10.89 9.75 -15.64
CA LYS A 263 10.23 11.05 -15.61
C LYS A 263 8.75 10.95 -15.22
N ASN A 264 8.01 9.98 -15.77
CA ASN A 264 6.61 9.75 -15.41
C ASN A 264 6.44 9.34 -13.94
N PHE A 265 7.39 8.58 -13.39
CA PHE A 265 7.45 8.31 -11.95
C PHE A 265 7.59 9.62 -11.16
N ARG A 266 8.64 10.38 -11.42
CA ARG A 266 8.98 11.62 -10.69
C ARG A 266 7.87 12.66 -10.77
N ASP A 267 7.42 13.00 -11.98
CA ASP A 267 6.51 14.12 -12.22
C ASP A 267 5.04 13.74 -12.03
N GLY A 268 4.73 12.45 -12.18
CA GLY A 268 3.37 11.93 -12.17
C GLY A 268 3.08 11.10 -10.92
N TRP A 269 3.64 9.89 -10.86
CA TRP A 269 3.29 8.90 -9.85
C TRP A 269 3.66 9.35 -8.44
N PHE A 270 4.91 9.77 -8.22
CA PHE A 270 5.42 10.21 -6.93
C PHE A 270 4.62 11.41 -6.40
N VAL A 271 4.28 12.37 -7.26
CA VAL A 271 3.46 13.53 -6.88
C VAL A 271 2.06 13.12 -6.47
N ARG A 272 1.44 12.19 -7.20
CA ARG A 272 0.06 11.74 -6.96
C ARG A 272 -0.04 10.86 -5.70
N GLN A 273 0.86 9.90 -5.55
CA GLN A 273 0.77 8.91 -4.48
C GLN A 273 1.35 9.43 -3.16
N MET A 274 2.46 10.16 -3.20
CA MET A 274 3.15 10.58 -1.98
C MET A 274 2.78 11.99 -1.52
N SER A 275 2.10 12.77 -2.37
CA SER A 275 1.80 14.20 -2.12
C SER A 275 3.01 14.97 -1.52
N PRO A 276 4.20 14.89 -2.16
CA PRO A 276 5.47 15.31 -1.58
C PRO A 276 5.57 16.83 -1.45
N THR A 277 6.31 17.30 -0.45
CA THR A 277 6.72 18.71 -0.37
C THR A 277 7.82 19.01 -1.40
N ASP A 278 8.10 20.28 -1.65
CA ASP A 278 9.19 20.67 -2.56
C ASP A 278 10.56 20.20 -2.07
N GLN A 279 10.73 20.07 -0.75
CA GLN A 279 11.93 19.49 -0.16
C GLN A 279 12.03 17.99 -0.49
N ASP A 280 10.93 17.24 -0.38
CA ASP A 280 10.90 15.80 -0.68
C ASP A 280 11.18 15.54 -2.17
N LYS A 281 10.66 16.39 -3.07
CA LYS A 281 11.00 16.32 -4.50
C LYS A 281 12.49 16.55 -4.75
N THR A 282 13.09 17.52 -4.05
CA THR A 282 14.53 17.80 -4.17
C THR A 282 15.36 16.62 -3.66
N LEU A 283 14.90 15.94 -2.61
CA LEU A 283 15.56 14.73 -2.09
C LEU A 283 15.43 13.57 -3.07
N MET A 284 14.23 13.32 -3.61
CA MET A 284 14.00 12.31 -4.64
C MET A 284 14.90 12.54 -5.86
N ASP A 285 14.97 13.78 -6.37
CA ASP A 285 15.84 14.14 -7.49
C ASP A 285 17.32 13.87 -7.19
N HIS A 286 17.73 14.13 -5.95
CA HIS A 286 19.08 13.86 -5.49
C HIS A 286 19.36 12.35 -5.43
N SER A 287 18.44 11.55 -4.90
CA SER A 287 18.55 10.09 -4.82
C SER A 287 18.63 9.47 -6.22
N LEU A 288 17.72 9.86 -7.12
CA LEU A 288 17.73 9.40 -8.52
C LEU A 288 19.04 9.80 -9.22
N SER A 289 19.49 11.05 -9.08
CA SER A 289 20.73 11.51 -9.69
C SER A 289 21.96 10.78 -9.15
N THR A 290 21.96 10.49 -7.85
CA THR A 290 23.05 9.77 -7.17
C THR A 290 23.14 8.33 -7.67
N PHE A 291 22.00 7.66 -7.81
CA PHE A 291 21.96 6.29 -8.32
C PHE A 291 22.27 6.20 -9.80
N PHE A 292 21.61 6.95 -10.67
CA PHE A 292 21.86 6.88 -12.12
C PHE A 292 23.26 7.41 -12.50
N GLY A 293 23.90 8.21 -11.64
CA GLY A 293 25.30 8.60 -11.78
C GLY A 293 26.30 7.57 -11.24
N SER A 294 25.85 6.51 -10.59
CA SER A 294 26.70 5.51 -9.94
C SER A 294 27.29 4.50 -10.94
N PRO A 295 28.46 3.91 -10.62
CA PRO A 295 29.01 2.79 -11.39
C PRO A 295 28.06 1.59 -11.47
N LEU A 296 27.34 1.29 -10.37
CA LEU A 296 26.37 0.19 -10.30
C LEU A 296 25.28 0.35 -11.36
N ALA A 297 24.65 1.53 -11.41
CA ALA A 297 23.60 1.78 -12.39
C ALA A 297 24.13 1.73 -13.83
N MET A 298 25.32 2.26 -14.08
CA MET A 298 25.93 2.21 -15.43
C MET A 298 26.24 0.79 -15.90
N GLU A 299 26.62 -0.10 -14.99
CA GLU A 299 26.87 -1.51 -15.27
C GLU A 299 25.55 -2.26 -15.54
N ARG A 300 24.55 -2.11 -14.66
CA ARG A 300 23.29 -2.86 -14.74
C ARG A 300 22.33 -2.35 -15.82
N LEU A 301 22.29 -1.04 -16.06
CA LEU A 301 21.31 -0.39 -16.95
C LEU A 301 21.93 0.14 -18.25
N GLY A 302 23.25 0.14 -18.34
CA GLY A 302 24.01 0.68 -19.47
C GLY A 302 24.23 2.20 -19.40
N SER A 303 25.47 2.64 -19.58
CA SER A 303 25.87 4.05 -19.43
C SER A 303 25.06 5.03 -20.27
N LYS A 304 24.67 4.65 -21.50
CA LYS A 304 23.86 5.52 -22.37
C LYS A 304 22.49 5.80 -21.76
N ASN A 305 21.82 4.76 -21.25
CA ASN A 305 20.49 4.89 -20.66
C ASN A 305 20.54 5.75 -19.39
N CYS A 306 21.55 5.54 -18.54
CA CYS A 306 21.76 6.35 -17.34
C CYS A 306 22.01 7.84 -17.67
N VAL A 307 22.83 8.14 -18.67
CA VAL A 307 23.08 9.52 -19.12
C VAL A 307 21.79 10.16 -19.65
N ASP A 308 21.00 9.42 -20.43
CA ASP A 308 19.72 9.91 -20.96
C ASP A 308 18.73 10.18 -19.82
N ILE A 309 18.66 9.33 -18.78
CA ILE A 309 17.84 9.54 -17.59
C ILE A 309 18.29 10.79 -16.82
N LEU A 310 19.58 10.93 -16.54
CA LEU A 310 20.15 12.08 -15.83
C LEU A 310 19.84 13.40 -16.52
N SER A 311 19.90 13.43 -17.86
CA SER A 311 19.57 14.62 -18.65
C SER A 311 18.12 15.12 -18.50
N GLN A 312 17.22 14.24 -18.03
CA GLN A 312 15.82 14.59 -17.78
C GLN A 312 15.54 15.01 -16.32
N LEU A 313 16.45 14.70 -15.40
CA LEU A 313 16.30 15.03 -13.98
C LEU A 313 16.67 16.49 -13.70
N GLY A 314 17.64 17.04 -14.44
CA GLY A 314 18.05 18.45 -14.38
C GLY A 314 19.53 18.66 -14.62
#